data_AF-A0A4Z0RAA7-F1
#
_entry.id   AF-A0A4Z0RAA7-F1
#
_cell.length_a   1.000
_cell.length_b   1.000
_cell.length_c   1.000
_cell.angle_alpha   90.00
_cell.angle_beta   90.00
_cell.angle_gamma   90.00
#
_symmetry.space_group_name_H-M   'P 1'
#
loop_
_entity.id
_entity.type
_entity.pdbx_description
1 polymer ?
#
loop_
_entity_poly.entity_id
_entity_poly.type
_entity_poly.pdbx_seq_one_letter_code
_entity_poly.pdbx_strand_id
1 'polypeptide(L)'
;MKNNDYTCREKVRQSNGNFYIPRERPETTIGMTEKVKIGCGTIFITVNYDEDGICEVFTNLGRAGGCPSQSEATARVVSIALRSGVSVQSIIDQLKGIRCLSTVRKKGLQVLSCPDAIGKVLEKVYKSQCTIDSNYEIQEEENHVVDEVKE
;
A
#
# COMPACT_ATOMS: atom_id res chain seq x y z
N MET A 1 3.16 -23.60 -7.18
CA MET A 1 2.04 -22.76 -6.69
C MET A 1 2.04 -21.50 -7.54
N LYS A 2 0.90 -21.08 -8.07
CA LYS A 2 0.80 -20.08 -9.15
C LYS A 2 1.19 -18.69 -8.60
N ASN A 3 2.32 -18.15 -9.08
CA ASN A 3 2.69 -16.76 -8.88
C ASN A 3 1.75 -15.92 -9.75
N ASN A 4 0.80 -15.24 -9.11
CA ASN A 4 0.00 -14.25 -9.81
C ASN A 4 0.75 -12.93 -9.63
N ASP A 5 1.63 -12.60 -10.59
CA ASP A 5 2.40 -11.37 -10.59
C ASP A 5 1.46 -10.20 -10.86
N TYR A 6 0.91 -9.63 -9.78
CA TYR A 6 0.18 -8.37 -9.80
C TYR A 6 1.19 -7.22 -9.85
N THR A 7 1.92 -7.06 -10.95
CA THR A 7 2.66 -5.83 -11.17
C THR A 7 1.69 -4.80 -11.72
N CYS A 8 1.09 -3.97 -10.85
CA CYS A 8 0.58 -2.67 -11.30
C CYS A 8 1.71 -1.99 -12.07
N ARG A 9 1.39 -1.34 -13.19
CA ARG A 9 2.29 -0.33 -13.76
C ARG A 9 2.38 0.79 -12.71
N GLU A 10 3.33 0.68 -11.79
CA GLU A 10 3.84 1.85 -11.11
C GLU A 10 4.18 2.81 -12.25
N LYS A 11 3.53 3.99 -12.31
CA LYS A 11 3.97 5.08 -13.16
C LYS A 11 5.28 5.56 -12.57
N VAL A 12 6.32 4.74 -12.71
CA VAL A 12 7.69 5.09 -12.40
C VAL A 12 7.95 6.24 -13.34
N ARG A 13 7.85 7.46 -12.82
CA ARG A 13 8.50 8.58 -13.48
C ARG A 13 9.91 8.08 -13.76
N GLN A 14 10.29 8.05 -15.03
CA GLN A 14 11.70 8.14 -15.39
C GLN A 14 12.13 9.52 -14.91
N SER A 15 12.33 9.69 -13.61
CA SER A 15 13.04 10.84 -13.12
C SER A 15 14.46 10.63 -13.62
N ASN A 16 14.91 11.52 -14.49
CA ASN A 16 16.33 11.72 -14.78
C ASN A 16 17.09 12.24 -13.52
N GLY A 17 16.67 11.84 -12.31
CA GLY A 17 17.02 12.40 -11.02
C GLY A 17 16.79 11.41 -9.88
N ASN A 18 17.89 11.05 -9.23
CA ASN A 18 18.08 10.57 -7.86
C ASN A 18 16.89 9.87 -7.14
N PHE A 19 16.77 8.55 -7.33
CA PHE A 19 15.92 7.61 -6.56
C PHE A 19 16.20 7.55 -5.03
N TYR A 20 17.03 8.44 -4.49
CA TYR A 20 17.40 8.47 -3.07
C TYR A 20 16.85 9.69 -2.34
N ILE A 21 16.10 10.56 -3.02
CA ILE A 21 15.44 11.72 -2.42
C ILE A 21 13.93 11.48 -2.51
N PRO A 22 13.19 11.45 -1.39
CA PRO A 22 11.74 11.33 -1.42
C PRO A 22 11.13 12.50 -2.18
N ARG A 23 10.18 12.23 -3.09
CA ARG A 23 9.40 13.28 -3.73
C ARG A 23 8.63 14.11 -2.70
N GLU A 24 8.32 15.35 -3.08
CA GLU A 24 7.53 16.27 -2.27
C GLU A 24 6.15 15.66 -1.96
N ARG A 25 5.66 15.89 -0.74
CA ARG A 25 4.34 15.42 -0.35
C ARG A 25 3.31 16.36 -1.02
N PRO A 26 2.33 15.85 -1.77
CA PRO A 26 1.30 16.68 -2.37
C PRO A 26 0.40 17.33 -1.30
N GLU A 27 -0.23 18.45 -1.65
CA GLU A 27 -1.16 19.18 -0.78
C GLU A 27 -2.41 18.35 -0.44
N THR A 28 -2.81 17.43 -1.32
CA THR A 28 -3.99 16.58 -1.12
C THR A 28 -3.73 15.18 -1.67
N THR A 29 -4.17 14.18 -0.93
CA THR A 29 -4.08 12.76 -1.30
C THR A 29 -5.43 12.10 -1.12
N ILE A 30 -5.69 11.03 -1.86
CA ILE A 30 -6.83 10.14 -1.65
C ILE A 30 -6.34 8.92 -0.88
N GLY A 31 -7.15 8.37 0.02
CA GLY A 31 -6.70 7.24 0.82
C GLY A 31 -7.81 6.34 1.34
N MET A 32 -7.39 5.16 1.77
CA MET A 32 -8.23 4.16 2.42
C MET A 32 -7.73 3.91 3.83
N THR A 33 -8.63 3.96 4.81
CA THR A 33 -8.33 3.58 6.19
C THR A 33 -8.97 2.24 6.53
N GLU A 34 -8.15 1.28 6.98
CA GLU A 34 -8.60 -0.04 7.42
C GLU A 34 -8.37 -0.25 8.91
N LYS A 35 -9.39 -0.74 9.60
CA LYS A 35 -9.35 -1.12 11.02
C LYS A 35 -8.94 -2.58 11.15
N VAL A 36 -7.79 -2.85 11.79
CA VAL A 36 -7.23 -4.19 11.94
C VAL A 36 -7.10 -4.57 13.42
N LYS A 37 -7.61 -5.75 13.79
CA LYS A 37 -7.41 -6.34 15.12
C LYS A 37 -6.00 -6.93 15.22
N ILE A 38 -5.25 -6.52 16.24
CA ILE A 38 -3.89 -7.00 16.53
C ILE A 38 -3.82 -7.59 17.95
N GLY A 39 -2.68 -8.20 18.29
CA GLY A 39 -2.47 -8.82 19.60
C GLY A 39 -2.75 -7.89 20.77
N CYS A 40 -2.20 -6.68 20.71
CA CYS A 40 -2.29 -5.67 21.76
C CYS A 40 -3.36 -4.60 21.49
N GLY A 41 -4.40 -4.87 20.70
CA GLY A 41 -5.51 -3.93 20.53
C GLY A 41 -6.04 -3.83 19.10
N THR A 42 -6.16 -2.60 18.61
CA THR A 42 -6.66 -2.30 17.27
C THR A 42 -5.81 -1.20 16.67
N ILE A 43 -5.36 -1.42 15.45
CA ILE A 43 -4.62 -0.45 14.65
C ILE A 43 -5.50 0.01 13.49
N PHE A 44 -5.46 1.29 13.20
CA PHE A 44 -6.06 1.91 12.02
C PHE A 44 -4.91 2.24 11.08
N ILE A 45 -4.97 1.71 9.87
CA ILE A 45 -3.92 1.87 8.87
C ILE A 45 -4.52 2.64 7.72
N THR A 46 -3.95 3.80 7.42
CA THR A 46 -4.36 4.63 6.29
C THR A 46 -3.29 4.52 5.22
N VAL A 47 -3.66 4.13 4.01
CA VAL A 47 -2.77 4.13 2.85
C VAL A 47 -3.28 5.20 1.89
N ASN A 48 -2.42 6.17 1.60
CA ASN A 48 -2.73 7.26 0.69
C ASN A 48 -1.99 7.10 -0.64
N TYR A 49 -2.59 7.63 -1.67
CA TYR A 49 -2.10 7.64 -3.04
C TYR A 49 -2.50 8.93 -3.75
N ASP A 50 -1.78 9.20 -4.83
CA ASP A 50 -2.00 10.32 -5.74
C ASP A 50 -1.83 9.84 -7.20
N GLU A 51 -1.70 10.77 -8.14
CA GLU A 51 -1.55 10.47 -9.57
C GLU A 51 -0.32 9.62 -9.93
N ASP A 52 0.72 9.64 -9.07
CA ASP A 52 1.96 8.87 -9.25
C ASP A 52 1.90 7.52 -8.51
N GLY A 53 0.80 7.22 -7.81
CA GLY A 53 0.56 5.95 -7.10
C GLY A 53 0.61 6.07 -5.58
N ILE A 54 0.83 4.94 -4.90
CA ILE A 54 0.87 4.89 -3.42
C ILE A 54 2.06 5.69 -2.89
N CYS A 55 1.80 6.64 -2.00
CA CYS A 55 2.79 7.61 -1.58
C CYS A 55 3.11 7.56 -0.08
N GLU A 56 2.20 7.07 0.76
CA GLU A 56 2.42 7.03 2.20
C GLU A 56 1.48 6.10 2.95
N VAL A 57 1.90 5.78 4.16
CA VAL A 57 1.12 5.02 5.13
C VAL A 57 1.14 5.75 6.46
N PHE A 58 -0.03 5.85 7.10
CA PHE A 58 -0.18 6.28 8.48
C PHE A 58 -0.75 5.16 9.34
N THR A 59 -0.41 5.21 10.63
CA THR A 59 -0.98 4.29 11.61
C THR A 59 -1.45 5.05 12.83
N ASN A 60 -2.64 4.72 13.32
CA ASN A 60 -3.13 5.17 14.60
C ASN A 60 -3.54 3.96 15.45
N LEU A 61 -3.21 3.96 16.74
CA LEU A 61 -3.55 2.89 17.66
C LEU A 61 -4.76 3.29 18.49
N GLY A 62 -5.71 2.37 18.64
CA GLY A 62 -6.84 2.56 19.55
C GLY A 62 -6.42 2.52 21.03
N ARG A 63 -7.35 2.92 21.90
CA ARG A 63 -7.20 3.01 23.37
C ARG A 63 -6.53 1.80 24.05
N ALA A 64 -6.69 0.59 23.48
CA ALA A 64 -6.22 -0.67 24.06
C ALA A 64 -4.80 -1.09 23.67
N GLY A 65 -4.11 -0.39 22.76
CA GLY A 65 -2.66 -0.52 22.62
C GLY A 65 -2.11 -0.90 21.24
N GLY A 66 -0.86 -1.37 21.29
CA GLY A 66 0.12 -1.44 20.22
C GLY A 66 1.49 -1.04 20.78
N CYS A 67 2.51 -0.98 19.94
CA CYS A 67 3.75 -0.27 20.25
C CYS A 67 3.74 1.02 19.41
N PRO A 68 3.20 2.15 19.92
CA PRO A 68 2.96 3.34 19.11
C PRO A 68 4.18 3.82 18.36
N SER A 69 5.31 3.92 19.06
CA SER A 69 6.59 4.34 18.47
C SER A 69 7.05 3.41 17.35
N GLN A 70 6.87 2.10 17.48
CA GLN A 70 7.32 1.13 16.48
C GLN A 70 6.43 1.14 15.24
N SER A 71 5.11 1.20 15.42
CA SER A 71 4.17 1.31 14.29
C SER A 71 4.33 2.64 13.56
N GLU A 72 4.48 3.75 14.29
CA GLU A 72 4.69 5.07 13.69
C GLU A 72 6.04 5.14 12.94
N ALA A 73 7.13 4.67 13.55
CA ALA A 73 8.43 4.63 12.90
C ALA A 73 8.39 3.80 11.61
N THR A 74 7.75 2.62 11.65
CA THR A 74 7.57 1.78 10.46
C THR A 74 6.80 2.52 9.37
N ALA A 75 5.67 3.14 9.71
CA ALA A 75 4.82 3.87 8.76
C ALA A 75 5.57 5.06 8.11
N ARG A 76 6.36 5.80 8.90
CA ARG A 76 7.18 6.92 8.42
C ARG A 76 8.28 6.46 7.47
N VAL A 77 8.99 5.39 7.81
CA VAL A 77 10.04 4.81 6.95
C VAL A 77 9.45 4.28 5.64
N VAL A 78 8.33 3.56 5.72
CA VAL A 78 7.60 3.08 4.53
C VAL A 78 7.18 4.25 3.64
N SER A 79 6.64 5.32 4.21
CA SER A 79 6.24 6.50 3.44
C SER A 79 7.42 7.19 2.73
N ILE A 80 8.59 7.25 3.38
CA ILE A 80 9.82 7.77 2.78
C ILE A 80 10.25 6.86 1.62
N ALA A 81 10.24 5.54 1.83
CA ALA A 81 10.63 4.57 0.81
C ALA A 81 9.72 4.65 -0.44
N LEU A 82 8.40 4.70 -0.23
CA LEU A 82 7.41 4.84 -1.31
C LEU A 82 7.65 6.12 -2.13
N ARG A 83 7.82 7.27 -1.45
CA ARG A 83 8.12 8.54 -2.13
C ARG A 83 9.51 8.58 -2.77
N SER A 84 10.41 7.66 -2.42
CA SER A 84 11.74 7.52 -3.06
C SER A 84 11.72 6.56 -4.25
N GLY A 85 10.56 6.02 -4.62
CA GLY A 85 10.43 5.08 -5.74
C GLY A 85 10.83 3.64 -5.40
N VAL A 86 10.84 3.27 -4.12
CA VAL A 86 10.99 1.86 -3.73
C VAL A 86 9.71 1.11 -4.09
N SER A 87 9.85 0.00 -4.82
CA SER A 87 8.73 -0.85 -5.24
C SER A 87 7.81 -1.20 -4.07
N VAL A 88 6.50 -0.99 -4.26
CA VAL A 88 5.46 -1.32 -3.27
C VAL A 88 5.51 -2.81 -2.93
N GLN A 89 5.68 -3.67 -3.94
CA GLN A 89 5.76 -5.12 -3.75
C GLN A 89 6.96 -5.52 -2.86
N SER A 90 8.12 -4.89 -3.08
CA SER A 90 9.30 -5.15 -2.25
C SER A 90 9.05 -4.79 -0.78
N ILE A 91 8.37 -3.67 -0.51
CA ILE A 91 7.99 -3.27 0.86
C ILE A 91 7.00 -4.28 1.45
N ILE A 92 5.98 -4.70 0.69
CA ILE A 92 4.99 -5.69 1.12
C ILE A 92 5.68 -6.98 1.56
N ASP A 93 6.64 -7.48 0.77
CA ASP A 93 7.36 -8.72 1.03
C ASP A 93 8.23 -8.64 2.28
N GLN A 94 8.81 -7.48 2.58
CA GLN A 94 9.58 -7.27 3.83
C GLN A 94 8.68 -7.17 5.06
N LEU A 95 7.48 -6.60 4.94
CA LEU A 95 6.58 -6.38 6.08
C LEU A 95 5.75 -7.62 6.44
N LYS A 96 5.26 -8.35 5.43
CA LYS A 96 4.43 -9.53 5.62
C LYS A 96 5.23 -10.65 6.29
N GLY A 97 4.60 -11.32 7.25
CA GLY A 97 5.22 -12.43 7.97
C GLY A 97 5.98 -12.03 9.24
N ILE A 98 6.29 -10.75 9.47
CA ILE A 98 6.89 -10.28 10.73
C ILE A 98 5.95 -10.64 11.89
N ARG A 99 6.50 -11.24 12.95
CA ARG A 99 5.72 -11.76 14.09
C ARG A 99 5.92 -10.93 15.34
N CYS A 100 4.82 -10.69 16.06
CA CYS A 100 4.82 -10.11 17.39
C CYS A 100 4.27 -11.12 18.40
N LEU A 101 4.93 -11.27 19.55
CA LEU A 101 4.54 -12.21 20.60
C LEU A 101 3.09 -11.98 21.08
N SER A 102 2.67 -10.72 21.18
CA SER A 102 1.30 -10.35 21.59
C SER A 102 0.24 -10.85 20.62
N THR A 103 0.57 -10.95 19.34
CA THR A 103 -0.36 -11.41 18.30
C THR A 103 -0.35 -12.93 18.19
N VAL A 104 0.83 -13.56 18.20
CA VAL A 104 0.97 -15.04 18.13
C VAL A 104 0.27 -15.75 19.28
N ARG A 105 0.23 -15.13 20.47
CA ARG A 105 -0.48 -15.67 21.65
C ARG A 105 -2.01 -15.63 21.53
N LYS A 106 -2.57 -14.86 20.60
CA LYS A 106 -4.03 -14.73 20.42
C LYS A 106 -4.48 -15.49 19.17
N LYS A 107 -5.44 -16.39 19.34
CA LYS A 107 -6.06 -17.12 18.23
C LYS A 107 -7.08 -16.23 17.48
N GLY A 108 -7.26 -16.49 16.18
CA GLY A 108 -8.29 -15.85 15.36
C GLY A 108 -7.94 -14.45 14.83
N LEU A 109 -6.69 -14.00 14.97
CA LEU A 109 -6.23 -12.76 14.35
C LEU A 109 -5.81 -13.01 12.90
N GLN A 110 -6.17 -12.08 12.01
CA GLN A 110 -5.85 -12.16 10.58
C GLN A 110 -4.42 -11.71 10.24
N VAL A 111 -3.70 -11.17 11.22
CA VAL A 111 -2.35 -10.60 11.08
C VAL A 111 -1.42 -11.15 12.14
N LEU A 112 -0.11 -11.02 11.93
CA LEU A 112 0.95 -11.57 12.80
C LEU A 112 1.67 -10.49 13.64
N SER A 113 1.56 -9.22 13.26
CA SER A 113 2.15 -8.06 13.95
C SER A 113 1.60 -6.74 13.38
N CYS A 114 2.01 -5.58 13.92
CA CYS A 114 1.70 -4.29 13.29
C CYS A 114 2.34 -4.13 11.90
N PRO A 115 3.64 -4.46 11.69
CA PRO A 115 4.23 -4.49 10.34
C PRO A 115 3.48 -5.41 9.37
N ASP A 116 3.12 -6.63 9.79
CA ASP A 116 2.34 -7.55 8.93
C ASP A 116 0.96 -6.98 8.58
N ALA A 117 0.32 -6.28 9.51
CA ALA A 117 -0.94 -5.60 9.26
C ALA A 117 -0.78 -4.47 8.22
N ILE A 118 0.29 -3.67 8.34
CA ILE A 118 0.62 -2.63 7.35
C ILE A 118 0.83 -3.25 5.97
N GLY A 119 1.66 -4.30 5.87
CA GLY A 119 1.93 -4.99 4.61
C GLY A 119 0.68 -5.55 3.94
N LYS A 120 -0.26 -6.11 4.72
CA LYS A 120 -1.54 -6.63 4.20
C LYS A 120 -2.49 -5.55 3.71
N VAL A 121 -2.61 -4.44 4.44
CA VAL A 121 -3.45 -3.32 3.99
C VAL A 121 -2.83 -2.65 2.75
N LEU A 122 -1.51 -2.50 2.72
CA LEU A 122 -0.77 -1.99 1.57
C LEU A 122 -0.98 -2.88 0.34
N GLU A 123 -0.85 -4.19 0.47
CA GLU A 123 -1.11 -5.16 -0.60
C GLU A 123 -2.54 -5.09 -1.13
N LYS A 124 -3.52 -4.90 -0.23
CA LYS A 124 -4.92 -4.77 -0.61
C LYS A 124 -5.16 -3.52 -1.44
N VAL A 125 -4.62 -2.37 -1.01
CA VAL A 125 -4.76 -1.10 -1.76
C VAL A 125 -4.03 -1.16 -3.09
N TYR A 126 -2.83 -1.75 -3.11
CA TYR A 126 -2.04 -1.95 -4.31
C TYR A 126 -2.80 -2.78 -5.36
N LYS A 127 -3.38 -3.93 -4.96
CA LYS A 127 -4.21 -4.75 -5.87
C LYS A 127 -5.46 -4.01 -6.36
N SER A 128 -6.12 -3.23 -5.50
CA SER A 128 -7.28 -2.44 -5.89
C SER A 128 -6.94 -1.40 -6.96
N GLN A 129 -5.77 -0.76 -6.89
CA GLN A 129 -5.32 0.15 -7.95
C GLN A 129 -5.10 -0.59 -9.27
N CYS A 130 -4.47 -1.78 -9.24
CA CYS A 130 -4.20 -2.54 -10.48
C CYS A 130 -5.49 -2.98 -11.20
N THR A 131 -6.53 -3.32 -10.43
CA THR A 131 -7.83 -3.68 -10.99
C THR A 131 -8.54 -2.49 -11.63
N ILE A 132 -8.32 -1.26 -11.13
CA ILE A 132 -8.90 -0.05 -11.72
C ILE A 132 -8.19 0.27 -13.03
N ASP A 133 -6.85 0.21 -13.05
CA ASP A 133 -6.04 0.47 -14.25
C ASP A 133 -6.42 -0.48 -15.40
N SER A 134 -6.55 -1.79 -15.10
CA SER A 134 -6.90 -2.81 -16.10
C SER A 134 -8.29 -2.58 -16.71
N ASN A 135 -9.25 -2.12 -15.91
CA ASN A 135 -10.62 -1.86 -16.38
C ASN A 135 -10.70 -0.59 -17.24
N TYR A 136 -9.85 0.41 -16.97
CA TYR A 136 -9.79 1.64 -17.75
C TYR A 136 -9.14 1.40 -19.13
N GLU A 137 -8.07 0.60 -19.20
CA GLU A 137 -7.44 0.21 -20.47
C GLU A 137 -8.43 -0.52 -21.40
N ILE A 138 -9.25 -1.43 -20.87
CA ILE A 138 -10.31 -2.12 -21.64
C ILE A 138 -11.35 -1.13 -22.18
N GLN A 139 -11.72 -0.12 -21.38
CA GLN A 139 -12.69 0.91 -21.81
C GLN A 139 -12.11 1.86 -22.87
N GLU A 140 -10.83 2.21 -22.79
CA GLU A 140 -10.17 3.03 -23.82
C GLU A 140 -10.04 2.27 -25.15
N GLU A 141 -9.66 0.99 -25.13
CA GLU A 141 -9.61 0.14 -26.33
C GLU A 141 -11.01 -0.01 -26.97
N GLU A 142 -12.05 -0.28 -26.18
CA GLU A 142 -13.42 -0.38 -26.69
C GLU A 142 -13.90 0.92 -27.35
N ASN A 143 -13.61 2.08 -26.75
CA ASN A 143 -13.99 3.38 -27.31
C ASN A 143 -13.21 3.72 -28.59
N HIS A 144 -11.92 3.35 -28.68
CA HIS A 144 -11.11 3.59 -29.86
C HIS A 144 -11.56 2.74 -31.06
N VAL A 145 -11.98 1.49 -30.82
CA VAL A 145 -12.52 0.61 -31.86
C VAL A 145 -13.83 1.17 -32.42
N VAL A 146 -14.68 1.81 -31.62
CA VAL A 146 -15.96 2.38 -32.10
C VAL A 146 -15.76 3.56 -33.05
N ASP A 147 -14.66 4.30 -32.91
CA ASP A 147 -14.35 5.44 -33.78
C ASP A 147 -13.74 5.03 -35.14
N GLU A 148 -13.10 3.85 -35.24
CA GLU A 148 -12.59 3.31 -36.51
C GLU A 148 -13.68 2.73 -37.44
N VAL A 149 -14.88 2.41 -36.94
CA VAL A 149 -15.99 1.84 -37.75
C VAL A 149 -16.89 2.92 -38.36
N LYS A 150 -16.55 4.22 -38.24
CA LYS A 150 -17.35 5.34 -38.75
C LYS A 150 -16.84 5.95 -40.06
N GLU A 151 -15.88 5.34 -40.73
CA GLU A 151 -15.42 5.75 -42.07
C GLU A 151 -15.93 4.84 -43.20
#